data_AF-A0A964ZIY6-F1
#
_entry.id   AF-A0A964ZIY6-F1
#
_cell.length_a   1.000
_cell.length_b   1.000
_cell.length_c   1.000
_cell.angle_alpha   90.00
_cell.angle_beta   90.00
_cell.angle_gamma   90.00
#
_symmetry.space_group_name_H-M   'P 1'
#
loop_
_entity.id
_entity.type
_entity.pdbx_description
1 polymer ?
#
loop_
_entity_poly.entity_id
_entity_poly.type
_entity_poly.pdbx_seq_one_letter_code
_entity_poly.pdbx_strand_id
1 'polypeptide(L)'
;LKGETDFEVKTILRSHDAVKGRKTLVLPRYLPVPDREKPPQYLLFCDEEKGGIDPYRGVPVRGPRTVDYFQKALKLDPKDTTGSLLFFFDYLEDIDPEVARDAFLEFAKASDAAVAAVAPKLSADKLRTWLKDDKTPPARLGIYAMLLGACGKPDDAAFLLELLQRKDDRYQNAADGLIAGYLRLEPAKGWAMIRDIVADGRRPLTLRLKAMGTLRFEHNAQPKEARAEIVKVMQAVLAQGELADLAIEDLRAWKIWEHTGAIVALYGQKGFDAPLMQRAILRYALSCPETPELKTFLTVRRKADPELVREVEEGLRLERGS
;
A
#
# COMPACT_ATOMS: atom_id res chain seq x y z
N LEU A 1 29.93 22.77 -4.21
CA LEU A 1 29.82 24.10 -3.59
C LEU A 1 30.29 23.99 -2.15
N LYS A 2 31.47 24.55 -1.82
CA LYS A 2 31.94 24.66 -0.43
C LYS A 2 31.27 25.89 0.18
N GLY A 3 30.37 25.70 1.13
CA GLY A 3 29.71 26.78 1.84
C GLY A 3 29.11 26.22 3.12
N GLU A 4 29.06 27.05 4.16
CA GLU A 4 28.52 26.67 5.46
C GLU A 4 27.21 27.43 5.70
N THR A 5 26.38 26.93 6.61
CA THR A 5 25.18 27.64 7.08
C THR A 5 25.05 27.47 8.58
N ASP A 6 24.97 28.62 9.26
CA ASP A 6 24.77 28.68 10.69
C ASP A 6 23.28 28.61 11.03
N PHE A 7 22.94 27.74 11.97
CA PHE A 7 21.62 27.62 12.56
C PHE A 7 21.66 28.07 14.01
N GLU A 8 20.68 28.88 14.41
CA GLU A 8 20.38 29.13 15.82
C GLU A 8 19.44 28.03 16.34
N VAL A 9 19.82 27.39 17.45
CA VAL A 9 19.02 26.33 18.07
C VAL A 9 17.95 26.97 18.96
N LYS A 10 16.71 27.02 18.46
CA LYS A 10 15.57 27.55 19.21
C LYS A 10 15.00 26.57 20.23
N THR A 11 14.99 25.28 19.92
CA THR A 11 14.37 24.26 20.76
C THR A 11 15.04 22.91 20.50
N ILE A 12 15.33 22.16 21.57
CA ILE A 12 15.79 20.77 21.49
C ILE A 12 14.57 19.87 21.78
N LEU A 13 14.14 19.11 20.77
CA LEU A 13 12.97 18.24 20.89
C LEU A 13 13.29 16.86 21.47
N ARG A 14 14.49 16.34 21.17
CA ARG A 14 15.00 15.09 21.73
C ARG A 14 16.35 15.39 22.38
N SER A 15 16.39 15.30 23.71
CA SER A 15 17.63 15.54 24.46
C SER A 15 18.65 14.45 24.18
N HIS A 16 19.86 14.87 23.85
CA HIS A 16 21.04 14.02 23.70
C HIS A 16 22.27 14.80 24.17
N ASP A 17 23.28 14.13 24.72
CA ASP A 17 24.50 14.79 25.23
C ASP A 17 25.21 15.58 24.12
N ALA A 18 25.16 15.07 22.88
CA ALA A 18 25.73 15.72 21.72
C ALA A 18 25.14 17.12 21.41
N VAL A 19 23.91 17.42 21.84
CA VAL A 19 23.23 18.71 21.59
C VAL A 19 22.94 19.51 22.86
N LYS A 20 23.22 18.95 24.04
CA LYS A 20 22.90 19.56 25.32
C LYS A 20 23.62 20.91 25.47
N GLY A 21 22.85 21.98 25.65
CA GLY A 21 23.37 23.34 25.80
C GLY A 21 23.92 23.98 24.52
N ARG A 22 23.82 23.32 23.36
CA ARG A 22 24.20 23.93 22.08
C ARG A 22 23.20 25.04 21.72
N LYS A 23 23.74 26.22 21.40
CA LYS A 23 22.98 27.38 20.92
C LYS A 23 23.04 27.54 19.40
N THR A 24 24.06 26.96 18.76
CA THR A 24 24.26 27.03 17.32
C THR A 24 24.65 25.68 16.74
N LEU A 25 24.37 25.49 15.45
CA LEU A 25 24.75 24.33 14.66
C LEU A 25 25.22 24.80 13.29
N VAL A 26 26.38 24.31 12.84
CA VAL A 26 26.94 24.66 11.53
C VAL A 26 26.75 23.47 10.59
N LEU A 27 26.10 23.69 9.45
CA LEU A 27 26.01 22.69 8.38
C LEU A 27 27.12 22.95 7.35
N PRO A 28 27.89 21.93 6.91
CA PRO A 28 28.90 22.06 5.86
C PRO A 28 28.26 22.10 4.45
N ARG A 29 27.11 22.77 4.32
CA ARG A 29 26.42 23.05 3.06
C ARG A 29 25.77 24.42 3.14
N TYR A 30 25.77 25.14 2.01
CA TYR A 30 25.05 26.39 1.88
C TYR A 30 23.55 26.13 1.71
N LEU A 31 22.73 26.80 2.51
CA LEU A 31 21.29 26.91 2.32
C LEU A 31 20.94 28.38 2.04
N PRO A 32 20.12 28.66 1.01
CA PRO A 32 19.73 30.02 0.71
C PRO A 32 18.87 30.59 1.83
N VAL A 33 19.17 31.83 2.23
CA VAL A 33 18.40 32.63 3.19
C VAL A 33 17.83 33.83 2.41
N PRO A 34 16.63 33.73 1.81
CA PRO A 34 16.09 34.77 0.93
C PRO A 34 15.78 36.07 1.67
N ASP A 35 15.31 35.95 2.92
CA ASP A 35 15.03 37.07 3.82
C ASP A 35 15.87 36.89 5.09
N ARG A 36 16.83 37.80 5.30
CA ARG A 36 17.74 37.77 6.46
C ARG A 36 17.08 38.29 7.74
N GLU A 37 16.03 39.09 7.64
CA GLU A 37 15.28 39.58 8.80
C GLU A 37 14.30 38.51 9.29
N LYS A 38 13.85 37.63 8.39
CA LYS A 38 12.99 36.48 8.68
C LYS A 38 13.61 35.19 8.13
N PRO A 39 14.72 34.72 8.72
CA PRO A 39 15.37 33.52 8.24
C PRO A 39 14.42 32.32 8.34
N PRO A 40 14.46 31.40 7.36
CA PRO A 40 13.65 30.20 7.39
C PRO A 40 14.00 29.35 8.61
N GLN A 41 12.98 28.76 9.23
CA GLN A 41 13.15 27.86 10.37
C GLN A 41 12.99 26.42 9.91
N TYR A 42 13.73 25.51 10.55
CA TYR A 42 13.71 24.10 10.22
C TYR A 42 13.71 23.23 11.46
N LEU A 43 12.99 22.12 11.40
CA LEU A 43 13.22 20.96 12.24
C LEU A 43 14.31 20.12 11.59
N LEU A 44 15.43 19.94 12.28
CA LEU A 44 16.56 19.15 11.80
C LEU A 44 16.52 17.77 12.44
N PHE A 45 16.57 16.74 11.60
CA PHE A 45 16.79 15.36 12.00
C PHE A 45 18.27 15.05 11.82
N CYS A 46 18.88 14.53 12.88
CA CYS A 46 20.32 14.30 12.94
C CYS A 46 20.61 12.90 13.44
N ASP A 47 21.64 12.28 12.88
CA ASP A 47 22.26 11.08 13.41
C ASP A 47 23.39 11.46 14.37
N GLU A 48 23.69 10.57 15.32
CA GLU A 48 24.86 10.70 16.18
C GLU A 48 26.08 10.11 15.49
N GLU A 49 27.16 10.89 15.43
CA GLU A 49 28.45 10.42 14.96
C GLU A 49 29.54 10.64 16.02
N LYS A 50 30.68 9.94 15.88
CA LYS A 50 31.84 10.14 16.74
C LYS A 50 32.35 11.58 16.61
N GLY A 51 31.95 12.44 17.55
CA GLY A 51 32.35 13.84 17.61
C GLY A 51 31.22 14.86 17.41
N GLY A 52 29.96 14.44 17.20
CA GLY A 52 28.87 15.39 17.05
C GLY A 52 27.55 14.81 16.55
N ILE A 53 26.83 15.65 15.81
CA ILE A 53 25.58 15.28 15.14
C ILE A 53 25.74 15.54 13.64
N ASP A 54 25.22 14.64 12.81
CA ASP A 54 25.14 14.81 11.36
C ASP A 54 23.69 15.01 10.91
N PRO A 55 23.29 16.23 10.51
CA PRO A 55 21.92 16.50 10.09
C PRO A 55 21.66 15.92 8.69
N TYR A 56 20.81 14.90 8.57
CA TYR A 56 20.51 14.26 7.30
C TYR A 56 19.20 14.76 6.65
N ARG A 57 18.28 15.36 7.42
CA ARG A 57 17.00 15.87 6.91
C ARG A 57 16.57 17.17 7.60
N GLY A 58 16.07 18.12 6.82
CA GLY A 58 15.45 19.35 7.32
C GLY A 58 13.99 19.44 6.88
N VAL A 59 13.10 19.78 7.81
CA VAL A 59 11.68 20.05 7.54
C VAL A 59 11.39 21.53 7.82
N PRO A 60 10.91 22.31 6.85
CA PRO A 60 10.57 23.71 7.07
C PRO A 60 9.50 23.88 8.15
N VAL A 61 9.75 24.77 9.11
CA VAL A 61 8.80 25.13 10.17
C VAL A 61 8.10 26.42 9.76
N ARG A 62 6.78 26.32 9.54
CA ARG A 62 5.96 27.46 9.09
C ARG A 62 5.41 28.30 10.25
N GLY A 63 5.43 27.74 11.46
CA GLY A 63 4.95 28.41 12.66
C GLY A 63 5.08 27.54 13.91
N PRO A 64 4.60 28.02 15.07
CA PRO A 64 4.71 27.30 16.34
C PRO A 64 3.97 25.95 16.32
N ARG A 65 2.91 25.82 15.49
CA ARG A 65 2.11 24.60 15.37
C ARG A 65 2.93 23.37 15.00
N THR A 66 3.89 23.50 14.09
CA THR A 66 4.77 22.39 13.69
C THR A 66 5.57 21.89 14.89
N VAL A 67 6.15 22.81 15.67
CA VAL A 67 6.99 22.49 16.84
C VAL A 67 6.14 21.85 17.93
N ASP A 68 4.97 22.43 18.24
CA ASP A 68 4.05 21.92 19.25
C ASP A 68 3.56 20.50 18.91
N TYR A 69 3.28 20.23 17.63
CA TYR A 69 2.91 18.91 17.15
C TYR A 69 4.01 17.88 17.41
N PHE A 70 5.25 18.15 16.96
CA PHE A 70 6.36 17.21 17.16
C PHE A 70 6.70 17.02 18.64
N GLN A 71 6.57 18.04 19.47
CA GLN A 71 6.70 17.89 20.93
C GLN A 71 5.66 16.95 21.53
N LYS A 72 4.42 16.96 21.04
CA LYS A 72 3.38 16.03 21.48
C LYS A 72 3.61 14.62 20.93
N ALA A 73 3.93 14.51 19.64
CA ALA A 73 4.20 13.23 18.99
C ALA A 73 5.37 12.47 19.66
N LEU A 74 6.43 13.19 20.06
CA LEU A 74 7.58 12.60 20.77
C LEU A 74 7.27 12.07 22.18
N LYS A 75 6.14 12.46 22.76
CA LYS A 75 5.70 11.99 24.08
C LYS A 75 4.80 10.76 24.00
N LEU A 76 4.39 10.34 22.79
CA LEU A 76 3.59 9.14 22.60
C LEU A 76 4.39 7.90 23.02
N ASP A 77 3.72 6.94 23.67
CA ASP A 77 4.33 5.65 23.96
C ASP A 77 4.38 4.82 22.68
N PRO A 78 5.57 4.43 22.18
CA PRO A 78 5.68 3.61 20.98
C PRO A 78 5.01 2.24 21.11
N LYS A 79 4.75 1.77 22.33
CA LYS A 79 4.00 0.52 22.60
C LYS A 79 2.49 0.71 22.51
N ASP A 80 1.99 1.94 22.66
CA ASP A 80 0.57 2.26 22.49
C ASP A 80 0.30 2.72 21.05
N THR A 81 0.31 1.76 20.13
CA THR A 81 0.01 2.01 18.72
C THR A 81 -1.40 2.57 18.53
N THR A 82 -2.38 2.14 19.34
CA THR A 82 -3.78 2.59 19.21
C THR A 82 -3.93 4.04 19.64
N GLY A 83 -3.36 4.43 20.79
CA GLY A 83 -3.36 5.82 21.24
C GLY A 83 -2.57 6.74 20.31
N SER A 84 -1.46 6.25 19.76
CA SER A 84 -0.67 6.98 18.76
C SER A 84 -1.46 7.23 17.48
N LEU A 85 -2.11 6.21 16.92
CA LEU A 85 -2.94 6.39 15.71
C LEU A 85 -4.14 7.31 15.97
N LEU A 86 -4.76 7.25 17.15
CA LEU A 86 -5.83 8.17 17.50
C LEU A 86 -5.32 9.62 17.58
N PHE A 87 -4.14 9.84 18.14
CA PHE A 87 -3.48 11.14 18.13
C PHE A 87 -3.26 11.63 16.69
N PHE A 88 -2.65 10.82 15.81
CA PHE A 88 -2.37 11.22 14.43
C PHE A 88 -3.64 11.47 13.61
N PHE A 89 -4.74 10.78 13.92
CA PHE A 89 -6.01 10.97 13.23
C PHE A 89 -6.52 12.42 13.30
N ASP A 90 -6.29 13.10 14.43
CA ASP A 90 -6.68 14.50 14.61
C ASP A 90 -5.85 15.49 13.79
N TYR A 91 -4.71 15.05 13.24
CA TYR A 91 -3.80 15.86 12.44
C TYR A 91 -3.81 15.50 10.95
N LEU A 92 -4.62 14.53 10.51
CA LEU A 92 -4.61 14.04 9.13
C LEU A 92 -4.82 15.14 8.08
N GLU A 93 -5.71 16.09 8.34
CA GLU A 93 -5.99 17.25 7.47
C GLU A 93 -5.65 18.56 8.20
N ASP A 94 -4.54 18.57 8.94
CA ASP A 94 -4.03 19.78 9.60
C ASP A 94 -3.72 20.90 8.59
N ILE A 95 -3.90 22.15 9.01
CA ILE A 95 -3.59 23.34 8.19
C ILE A 95 -2.09 23.48 7.90
N ASP A 96 -1.24 22.94 8.77
CA ASP A 96 0.18 22.81 8.50
C ASP A 96 0.44 21.53 7.67
N PRO A 97 0.89 21.66 6.41
CA PRO A 97 1.04 20.50 5.53
C PRO A 97 2.12 19.53 5.99
N GLU A 98 3.10 19.98 6.78
CA GLU A 98 4.14 19.09 7.32
C GLU A 98 3.58 18.21 8.43
N VAL A 99 2.72 18.77 9.26
CA VAL A 99 1.97 18.04 10.31
C VAL A 99 1.01 17.05 9.66
N ALA A 100 0.23 17.50 8.67
CA ALA A 100 -0.71 16.64 7.96
C ALA A 100 -0.01 15.50 7.21
N ARG A 101 1.15 15.78 6.60
CA ARG A 101 1.97 14.76 5.93
C ARG A 101 2.50 13.72 6.91
N ASP A 102 3.03 14.15 8.05
CA ASP A 102 3.57 13.26 9.07
C ASP A 102 2.47 12.32 9.60
N ALA A 103 1.33 12.88 10.03
CA ALA A 103 0.17 12.12 10.48
C ALA A 103 -0.33 11.11 9.44
N PHE A 104 -0.36 11.50 8.16
CA PHE A 104 -0.74 10.59 7.07
C PHE A 104 0.26 9.42 6.92
N LEU A 105 1.56 9.69 7.02
CA LEU A 105 2.59 8.65 6.90
C LEU A 105 2.51 7.63 8.03
N GLU A 106 2.09 8.03 9.23
CA GLU A 106 1.90 7.10 10.34
C GLU A 106 0.74 6.13 10.08
N PHE A 107 -0.36 6.58 9.45
CA PHE A 107 -1.41 5.68 8.97
C PHE A 107 -0.96 4.82 7.78
N ALA A 108 -0.16 5.37 6.85
CA ALA A 108 0.33 4.62 5.69
C ALA A 108 1.30 3.48 6.08
N LYS A 109 1.98 3.59 7.22
CA LYS A 109 2.87 2.54 7.76
C LYS A 109 2.16 1.58 8.72
N ALA A 110 0.96 1.92 9.18
CA ALA A 110 0.25 1.15 10.20
C ALA A 110 -0.09 -0.24 9.66
N SER A 111 0.02 -1.26 10.53
CA SER A 111 -0.45 -2.61 10.19
C SER A 111 -1.97 -2.68 10.20
N ASP A 112 -2.54 -3.63 9.46
CA ASP A 112 -3.99 -3.86 9.44
C ASP A 112 -4.55 -4.13 10.84
N ALA A 113 -3.81 -4.85 11.68
CA ALA A 113 -4.19 -5.11 13.06
C ALA A 113 -4.27 -3.82 13.89
N ALA A 114 -3.33 -2.89 13.70
CA ALA A 114 -3.35 -1.60 14.39
C ALA A 114 -4.50 -0.72 13.90
N VAL A 115 -4.76 -0.70 12.58
CA VAL A 115 -5.91 0.01 11.99
C VAL A 115 -7.22 -0.55 12.51
N ALA A 116 -7.37 -1.88 12.55
CA ALA A 116 -8.57 -2.53 13.09
C ALA A 116 -8.78 -2.21 14.58
N ALA A 117 -7.71 -2.15 15.37
CA ALA A 117 -7.80 -1.83 16.79
C ALA A 117 -8.23 -0.39 17.06
N VAL A 118 -7.78 0.58 16.25
CA VAL A 118 -8.15 2.00 16.41
C VAL A 118 -9.48 2.35 15.75
N ALA A 119 -9.90 1.60 14.72
CA ALA A 119 -11.08 1.90 13.91
C ALA A 119 -12.35 2.25 14.71
N PRO A 120 -12.74 1.52 15.79
CA PRO A 120 -13.95 1.85 16.56
C PRO A 120 -13.94 3.23 17.21
N LYS A 121 -12.78 3.88 17.32
CA LYS A 121 -12.59 5.20 17.92
C LYS A 121 -12.47 6.31 16.87
N LEU A 122 -12.38 5.97 15.58
CA LEU A 122 -12.24 6.95 14.51
C LEU A 122 -13.58 7.59 14.16
N SER A 123 -13.56 8.85 13.75
CA SER A 123 -14.76 9.55 13.29
C SER A 123 -15.04 9.26 11.82
N ALA A 124 -16.05 8.44 11.55
CA ALA A 124 -16.57 8.23 10.20
C ALA A 124 -17.01 9.56 9.54
N ASP A 125 -17.57 10.49 10.33
CA ASP A 125 -18.04 11.80 9.84
C ASP A 125 -16.89 12.66 9.29
N LYS A 126 -15.73 12.69 9.97
CA LYS A 126 -14.53 13.35 9.45
C LYS A 126 -14.08 12.74 8.14
N LEU A 127 -14.03 11.40 8.06
CA LEU A 127 -13.60 10.69 6.85
C LEU A 127 -14.54 10.92 5.67
N ARG A 128 -15.85 10.89 5.89
CA ARG A 128 -16.85 11.28 4.87
C ARG A 128 -16.64 12.69 4.37
N THR A 129 -16.33 13.62 5.27
CA THR A 129 -16.09 15.03 4.93
C THR A 129 -14.85 15.15 4.06
N TRP A 130 -13.72 14.58 4.47
CA TRP A 130 -12.46 14.63 3.72
C TRP A 130 -12.52 13.92 2.37
N LEU A 131 -13.28 12.82 2.27
CA LEU A 131 -13.48 12.12 1.00
C LEU A 131 -14.25 12.98 -0.04
N LYS A 132 -15.03 13.97 0.40
CA LYS A 132 -15.76 14.89 -0.48
C LYS A 132 -15.04 16.23 -0.69
N ASP A 133 -14.08 16.58 0.14
CA ASP A 133 -13.41 17.89 0.08
C ASP A 133 -12.42 17.92 -1.08
N ASP A 134 -12.59 18.86 -2.02
CA ASP A 134 -11.68 19.06 -3.16
C ASP A 134 -10.27 19.50 -2.76
N LYS A 135 -10.10 19.97 -1.52
CA LYS A 135 -8.79 20.32 -0.96
C LYS A 135 -8.03 19.12 -0.41
N THR A 136 -8.72 18.01 -0.10
CA THR A 136 -8.05 16.80 0.37
C THR A 136 -7.19 16.20 -0.75
N PRO A 137 -5.86 16.04 -0.54
CA PRO A 137 -4.97 15.52 -1.56
C PRO A 137 -5.43 14.15 -2.09
N PRO A 138 -5.52 13.94 -3.42
CA PRO A 138 -6.02 12.69 -4.00
C PRO A 138 -5.31 11.43 -3.49
N ALA A 139 -4.00 11.52 -3.23
CA ALA A 139 -3.19 10.42 -2.71
C ALA A 139 -3.62 9.91 -1.31
N ARG A 140 -4.45 10.67 -0.57
CA ARG A 140 -4.95 10.28 0.76
C ARG A 140 -6.28 9.55 0.74
N LEU A 141 -7.05 9.72 -0.35
CA LEU A 141 -8.42 9.25 -0.44
C LEU A 141 -8.54 7.73 -0.29
N GLY A 142 -7.57 6.98 -0.82
CA GLY A 142 -7.55 5.52 -0.69
C GLY A 142 -7.51 5.08 0.79
N ILE A 143 -6.61 5.65 1.59
CA ILE A 143 -6.54 5.36 3.03
C ILE A 143 -7.82 5.82 3.74
N TYR A 144 -8.35 7.01 3.41
CA TYR A 144 -9.57 7.49 4.06
C TYR A 144 -10.77 6.60 3.78
N ALA A 145 -10.89 6.07 2.57
CA ALA A 145 -11.92 5.11 2.20
C ALA A 145 -11.77 3.79 2.97
N MET A 146 -10.54 3.28 3.11
CA MET A 146 -10.27 2.07 3.90
C MET A 146 -10.59 2.27 5.39
N LEU A 147 -10.21 3.41 5.96
CA LEU A 147 -10.54 3.76 7.34
C LEU A 147 -12.06 3.89 7.52
N LEU A 148 -12.77 4.50 6.57
CA LEU A 148 -14.21 4.59 6.61
C LEU A 148 -14.86 3.20 6.53
N GLY A 149 -14.31 2.29 5.73
CA GLY A 149 -14.77 0.90 5.73
C GLY A 149 -14.53 0.15 7.04
N ALA A 150 -13.55 0.60 7.84
CA ALA A 150 -13.23 -0.02 9.13
C ALA A 150 -14.06 0.54 10.30
N CYS A 151 -14.45 1.82 10.27
CA CYS A 151 -15.17 2.49 11.36
C CYS A 151 -16.61 2.91 11.03
N GLY A 152 -16.99 2.79 9.75
CA GLY A 152 -18.27 3.22 9.23
C GLY A 152 -19.43 2.28 9.53
N LYS A 153 -20.58 2.63 8.95
CA LYS A 153 -21.87 1.94 9.07
C LYS A 153 -22.30 1.43 7.69
N PRO A 154 -23.34 0.57 7.60
CA PRO A 154 -23.84 0.08 6.31
C PRO A 154 -24.14 1.19 5.28
N ASP A 155 -24.65 2.35 5.71
CA ASP A 155 -24.92 3.50 4.83
C ASP A 155 -23.66 4.07 4.17
N ASP A 156 -22.49 3.92 4.79
CA ASP A 156 -21.20 4.35 4.23
C ASP A 156 -20.81 3.49 3.02
N ALA A 157 -21.34 2.27 2.88
CA ALA A 157 -21.10 1.45 1.71
C ALA A 157 -21.71 2.08 0.44
N ALA A 158 -22.94 2.60 0.54
CA ALA A 158 -23.59 3.30 -0.55
C ALA A 158 -22.80 4.57 -0.94
N PHE A 159 -22.28 5.28 0.06
CA PHE A 159 -21.44 6.46 -0.17
C PHE A 159 -20.11 6.12 -0.88
N LEU A 160 -19.39 5.09 -0.44
CA LEU A 160 -18.14 4.66 -1.10
C LEU A 160 -18.39 4.19 -2.54
N LEU A 161 -19.51 3.50 -2.77
CA LEU A 161 -19.94 3.08 -4.11
C LEU A 161 -20.23 4.28 -5.01
N GLU A 162 -20.91 5.31 -4.49
CA GLU A 162 -21.17 6.55 -5.24
C GLU A 162 -19.85 7.19 -5.69
N LEU A 163 -18.86 7.30 -4.80
CA LEU A 163 -17.54 7.84 -5.13
C LEU A 163 -16.83 7.03 -6.21
N LEU A 164 -16.86 5.70 -6.11
CA LEU A 164 -16.24 4.80 -7.10
C LEU A 164 -16.85 4.94 -8.51
N GLN A 165 -18.12 5.30 -8.60
CA GLN A 165 -18.84 5.49 -9.87
C GLN A 165 -18.56 6.85 -10.52
N ARG A 166 -17.97 7.81 -9.80
CA ARG A 166 -17.63 9.12 -10.36
C ARG A 166 -16.49 8.99 -11.37
N LYS A 167 -16.62 9.68 -12.50
CA LYS A 167 -15.57 9.75 -13.55
C LYS A 167 -14.41 10.69 -13.20
N ASP A 168 -14.34 11.15 -11.97
CA ASP A 168 -13.29 12.04 -11.49
C ASP A 168 -12.02 11.22 -11.18
N ASP A 169 -10.90 11.65 -11.78
CA ASP A 169 -9.60 11.00 -11.66
C ASP A 169 -9.17 10.81 -10.21
N ARG A 170 -9.57 11.69 -9.28
CA ARG A 170 -9.22 11.53 -7.86
C ARG A 170 -9.78 10.24 -7.25
N TYR A 171 -11.00 9.87 -7.62
CA TYR A 171 -11.66 8.66 -7.13
C TYR A 171 -11.23 7.43 -7.93
N GLN A 172 -10.99 7.59 -9.24
CA GLN A 172 -10.41 6.51 -10.06
C GLN A 172 -9.01 6.11 -9.56
N ASN A 173 -8.19 7.10 -9.17
CA ASN A 173 -6.87 6.86 -8.59
C ASN A 173 -6.93 6.27 -7.18
N ALA A 174 -8.04 6.45 -6.45
CA ALA A 174 -8.27 5.88 -5.11
C ALA A 174 -9.15 4.61 -5.12
N ALA A 175 -9.43 4.04 -6.30
CA ALA A 175 -10.43 2.99 -6.44
C ALA A 175 -10.10 1.70 -5.64
N ASP A 176 -8.83 1.37 -5.46
CA ASP A 176 -8.38 0.27 -4.59
C ASP A 176 -8.85 0.44 -3.14
N GLY A 177 -8.64 1.62 -2.56
CA GLY A 177 -9.10 1.94 -1.21
C GLY A 177 -10.62 2.04 -1.10
N LEU A 178 -11.30 2.57 -2.13
CA LEU A 178 -12.76 2.62 -2.20
C LEU A 178 -13.37 1.21 -2.27
N ILE A 179 -12.82 0.33 -3.10
CA ILE A 179 -13.26 -1.07 -3.22
C ILE A 179 -13.01 -1.80 -1.90
N ALA A 180 -11.83 -1.64 -1.29
CA ALA A 180 -11.51 -2.25 0.00
C ALA A 180 -12.45 -1.78 1.12
N GLY A 181 -12.70 -0.46 1.19
CA GLY A 181 -13.63 0.10 2.16
C GLY A 181 -15.06 -0.42 1.97
N TYR A 182 -15.54 -0.45 0.72
CA TYR A 182 -16.85 -1.00 0.37
C TYR A 182 -16.97 -2.49 0.72
N LEU A 183 -15.94 -3.28 0.40
CA LEU A 183 -15.89 -4.71 0.70
C LEU A 183 -16.01 -4.97 2.20
N ARG A 184 -15.35 -4.18 3.05
CA ARG A 184 -15.44 -4.33 4.51
C ARG A 184 -16.85 -4.10 5.05
N LEU A 185 -17.57 -3.13 4.48
CA LEU A 185 -18.93 -2.78 4.92
C LEU A 185 -20.00 -3.73 4.34
N GLU A 186 -19.80 -4.21 3.12
CA GLU A 186 -20.74 -5.07 2.38
C GLU A 186 -20.03 -6.28 1.75
N PRO A 187 -19.54 -7.27 2.53
CA PRO A 187 -18.64 -8.32 2.02
C PRO A 187 -19.16 -9.09 0.81
N ALA A 188 -20.41 -9.56 0.85
CA ALA A 188 -20.99 -10.33 -0.23
C ALA A 188 -21.06 -9.54 -1.55
N LYS A 189 -21.45 -8.26 -1.48
CA LYS A 189 -21.54 -7.39 -2.66
C LYS A 189 -20.17 -6.90 -3.11
N GLY A 190 -19.24 -6.67 -2.18
CA GLY A 190 -17.87 -6.27 -2.49
C GLY A 190 -17.13 -7.35 -3.28
N TRP A 191 -17.23 -8.61 -2.85
CA TRP A 191 -16.63 -9.73 -3.58
C TRP A 191 -17.26 -9.91 -4.97
N ALA A 192 -18.59 -9.78 -5.07
CA ALA A 192 -19.28 -9.78 -6.36
C ALA A 192 -18.79 -8.64 -7.27
N MET A 193 -18.63 -7.43 -6.74
CA MET A 193 -18.13 -6.28 -7.50
C MET A 193 -16.70 -6.50 -8.00
N ILE A 194 -15.79 -7.00 -7.17
CA ILE A 194 -14.41 -7.30 -7.57
C ILE A 194 -14.44 -8.28 -8.74
N ARG A 195 -15.21 -9.37 -8.62
CA ARG A 195 -15.37 -10.37 -9.69
C ARG A 195 -15.91 -9.75 -10.98
N ASP A 196 -16.94 -8.91 -10.89
CA ASP A 196 -17.55 -8.26 -12.06
C ASP A 196 -16.58 -7.28 -12.74
N ILE A 197 -15.78 -6.54 -11.96
CA ILE A 197 -14.75 -5.64 -12.48
C ILE A 197 -13.71 -6.43 -13.29
N VAL A 198 -13.16 -7.51 -12.72
CA VAL A 198 -12.08 -8.26 -13.38
C VAL A 198 -12.57 -9.10 -14.56
N ALA A 199 -13.84 -9.51 -14.55
CA ALA A 199 -14.46 -10.26 -15.65
C ALA A 199 -14.76 -9.41 -16.89
N ASP A 200 -15.02 -8.10 -16.72
CA ASP A 200 -15.38 -7.22 -17.84
C ASP A 200 -14.14 -6.54 -18.46
N GLY A 201 -13.62 -7.15 -19.53
CA GLY A 201 -12.46 -6.63 -20.28
C GLY A 201 -12.66 -5.22 -20.88
N ARG A 202 -13.89 -4.68 -20.91
CA ARG A 202 -14.14 -3.30 -21.38
C ARG A 202 -13.90 -2.26 -20.28
N ARG A 203 -13.77 -2.69 -19.02
CA ARG A 203 -13.44 -1.80 -17.91
C ARG A 203 -11.97 -1.35 -18.03
N PRO A 204 -11.64 -0.11 -17.60
CA PRO A 204 -10.27 0.38 -17.63
C PRO A 204 -9.30 -0.61 -16.99
N LEU A 205 -8.17 -0.88 -17.66
CA LEU A 205 -7.14 -1.79 -17.16
C LEU A 205 -6.66 -1.38 -15.76
N THR A 206 -6.52 -0.07 -15.51
CA THR A 206 -6.14 0.49 -14.21
C THR A 206 -7.13 0.11 -13.09
N LEU A 207 -8.44 0.12 -13.37
CA LEU A 207 -9.46 -0.30 -12.40
C LEU A 207 -9.39 -1.80 -12.13
N ARG A 208 -9.20 -2.62 -13.17
CA ARG A 208 -9.03 -4.07 -13.03
C ARG A 208 -7.78 -4.43 -12.21
N LEU A 209 -6.66 -3.74 -12.45
CA LEU A 209 -5.45 -3.88 -11.66
C LEU A 209 -5.64 -3.44 -10.21
N LYS A 210 -6.42 -2.39 -9.95
CA LYS A 210 -6.79 -1.98 -8.58
C LYS A 210 -7.64 -3.03 -7.87
N ALA A 211 -8.61 -3.63 -8.55
CA ALA A 211 -9.38 -4.75 -8.01
C ALA A 211 -8.51 -5.97 -7.70
N MET A 212 -7.54 -6.29 -8.55
CA MET A 212 -6.51 -7.30 -8.25
C MET A 212 -5.64 -6.89 -7.05
N GLY A 213 -5.29 -5.62 -6.91
CA GLY A 213 -4.59 -5.09 -5.73
C GLY A 213 -5.38 -5.30 -4.44
N THR A 214 -6.68 -4.99 -4.45
CA THR A 214 -7.57 -5.25 -3.31
C THR A 214 -7.65 -6.75 -3.00
N LEU A 215 -7.77 -7.61 -4.02
CA LEU A 215 -7.76 -9.07 -3.85
C LEU A 215 -6.50 -9.57 -3.12
N ARG A 216 -5.32 -9.08 -3.52
CA ARG A 216 -4.03 -9.42 -2.89
C ARG A 216 -3.97 -8.92 -1.45
N PHE A 217 -4.47 -7.70 -1.20
CA PHE A 217 -4.55 -7.14 0.14
C PHE A 217 -5.42 -8.02 1.06
N GLU A 218 -6.62 -8.41 0.61
CA GLU A 218 -7.52 -9.28 1.38
C GLU A 218 -6.92 -10.68 1.61
N HIS A 219 -6.21 -11.24 0.62
CA HIS A 219 -5.47 -12.49 0.81
C HIS A 219 -4.43 -12.37 1.93
N ASN A 220 -3.64 -11.28 1.94
CA ASN A 220 -2.60 -11.09 2.94
C ASN A 220 -3.18 -10.84 4.34
N ALA A 221 -4.30 -10.12 4.42
CA ALA A 221 -4.94 -9.80 5.69
C ALA A 221 -5.69 -10.99 6.29
N GLN A 222 -6.44 -11.75 5.49
CA GLN A 222 -7.35 -12.81 5.93
C GLN A 222 -7.30 -14.03 4.98
N PRO A 223 -6.15 -14.73 4.88
CA PRO A 223 -5.92 -15.73 3.84
C PRO A 223 -6.89 -16.93 3.92
N LYS A 224 -7.39 -17.27 5.10
CA LYS A 224 -8.31 -18.41 5.27
C LYS A 224 -9.74 -18.02 4.90
N GLU A 225 -10.18 -16.88 5.38
CA GLU A 225 -11.54 -16.36 5.22
C GLU A 225 -11.78 -15.92 3.77
N ALA A 226 -10.80 -15.25 3.16
CA ALA A 226 -10.90 -14.76 1.79
C ALA A 226 -10.75 -15.86 0.73
N ARG A 227 -10.19 -17.04 1.07
CA ARG A 227 -9.82 -18.09 0.09
C ARG A 227 -10.96 -18.47 -0.84
N ALA A 228 -12.15 -18.71 -0.31
CA ALA A 228 -13.29 -19.15 -1.11
C ALA A 228 -13.70 -18.11 -2.17
N GLU A 229 -13.65 -16.83 -1.82
CA GLU A 229 -13.96 -15.74 -2.74
C GLU A 229 -12.80 -15.47 -3.70
N ILE A 230 -11.54 -15.57 -3.23
CA ILE A 230 -10.35 -15.48 -4.09
C ILE A 230 -10.40 -16.51 -5.20
N VAL A 231 -10.73 -17.76 -4.89
CA VAL A 231 -10.88 -18.82 -5.90
C VAL A 231 -11.93 -18.42 -6.94
N LYS A 232 -13.08 -17.88 -6.55
CA LYS A 232 -14.13 -17.44 -7.49
C LYS A 232 -13.68 -16.26 -8.35
N VAL A 233 -13.01 -15.27 -7.76
CA VAL A 233 -12.50 -14.10 -8.49
C VAL A 233 -11.43 -14.53 -9.48
N MET A 234 -10.46 -15.35 -9.06
CA MET A 234 -9.39 -15.82 -9.94
C MET A 234 -9.93 -16.66 -11.10
N GLN A 235 -10.99 -17.45 -10.90
CA GLN A 235 -11.67 -18.15 -12.01
C GLN A 235 -12.18 -17.16 -13.08
N ALA A 236 -12.71 -16.01 -12.67
CA ALA A 236 -13.17 -14.98 -13.60
C ALA A 236 -12.01 -14.29 -14.33
N VAL A 237 -10.89 -14.05 -13.63
CA VAL A 237 -9.67 -13.49 -14.24
C VAL A 237 -9.11 -14.44 -15.31
N LEU A 238 -9.01 -15.74 -14.97
CA LEU A 238 -8.55 -16.78 -15.89
C LEU A 238 -9.44 -16.88 -17.13
N ALA A 239 -10.76 -16.78 -16.95
CA ALA A 239 -11.71 -16.81 -18.06
C ALA A 239 -11.64 -15.57 -18.96
N GLN A 240 -11.34 -14.38 -18.41
CA GLN A 240 -11.18 -13.15 -19.18
C GLN A 240 -9.85 -13.12 -19.95
N GLY A 241 -8.77 -13.64 -19.35
CA GLY A 241 -7.51 -13.97 -20.03
C GLY A 241 -6.44 -12.88 -20.02
N GLU A 242 -6.79 -11.59 -20.07
CA GLU A 242 -5.80 -10.50 -20.21
C GLU A 242 -4.89 -10.33 -18.99
N LEU A 243 -5.39 -10.69 -17.80
CA LEU A 243 -4.64 -10.65 -16.53
C LEU A 243 -4.34 -12.07 -15.99
N ALA A 244 -4.48 -13.10 -16.82
CA ALA A 244 -4.40 -14.48 -16.36
C ALA A 244 -2.98 -14.87 -15.89
N ASP A 245 -1.93 -14.31 -16.48
CA ASP A 245 -0.54 -14.53 -16.05
C ASP A 245 -0.32 -14.04 -14.61
N LEU A 246 -0.85 -12.85 -14.28
CA LEU A 246 -0.83 -12.30 -12.93
C LEU A 246 -1.61 -13.19 -11.95
N ALA A 247 -2.81 -13.63 -12.34
CA ALA A 247 -3.62 -14.52 -11.51
C ALA A 247 -2.93 -15.87 -11.25
N ILE A 248 -2.28 -16.45 -12.26
CA ILE A 248 -1.55 -17.71 -12.15
C ILE A 248 -0.36 -17.57 -11.19
N GLU A 249 0.41 -16.49 -11.30
CA GLU A 249 1.53 -16.24 -10.38
C GLU A 249 1.06 -15.96 -8.94
N ASP A 250 -0.02 -15.20 -8.76
CA ASP A 250 -0.63 -14.97 -7.44
C ASP A 250 -1.09 -16.31 -6.82
N LEU A 251 -1.84 -17.13 -7.57
CA LEU A 251 -2.29 -18.45 -7.12
C LEU A 251 -1.11 -19.38 -6.78
N ARG A 252 -0.03 -19.34 -7.56
CA ARG A 252 1.21 -20.10 -7.29
C ARG A 252 1.84 -19.65 -5.97
N ALA A 253 2.03 -18.35 -5.78
CA ALA A 253 2.64 -17.79 -4.58
C ALA A 253 1.82 -18.11 -3.32
N TRP A 254 0.49 -18.08 -3.44
CA TRP A 254 -0.45 -18.37 -2.37
C TRP A 254 -0.73 -19.86 -2.15
N LYS A 255 -0.16 -20.72 -3.01
CA LYS A 255 -0.36 -22.17 -2.99
C LYS A 255 -1.83 -22.57 -3.07
N ILE A 256 -2.60 -21.85 -3.89
CA ILE A 256 -4.01 -22.14 -4.18
C ILE A 256 -4.03 -22.98 -5.45
N TRP A 257 -4.48 -24.23 -5.32
CA TRP A 257 -4.36 -25.26 -6.35
C TRP A 257 -5.70 -25.64 -7.00
N GLU A 258 -6.79 -25.03 -6.55
CA GLU A 258 -8.16 -25.33 -6.96
C GLU A 258 -8.39 -25.20 -8.47
N HIS A 259 -7.58 -24.41 -9.17
CA HIS A 259 -7.69 -24.15 -10.62
C HIS A 259 -6.68 -24.90 -11.47
N THR A 260 -5.98 -25.88 -10.90
CA THR A 260 -4.86 -26.54 -11.59
C THR A 260 -5.22 -27.09 -12.97
N GLY A 261 -6.33 -27.83 -13.07
CA GLY A 261 -6.79 -28.38 -14.35
C GLY A 261 -7.13 -27.29 -15.37
N ALA A 262 -7.81 -26.22 -14.94
CA ALA A 262 -8.15 -25.09 -15.80
C ALA A 262 -6.88 -24.37 -16.29
N ILE A 263 -5.92 -24.12 -15.41
CA ILE A 263 -4.68 -23.38 -15.72
C ILE A 263 -3.82 -24.15 -16.74
N VAL A 264 -3.58 -25.45 -16.54
CA VAL A 264 -2.75 -26.20 -17.49
C VAL A 264 -3.43 -26.40 -18.84
N ALA A 265 -4.77 -26.41 -18.87
CA ALA A 265 -5.53 -26.48 -20.11
C ALA A 265 -5.40 -25.22 -20.97
N LEU A 266 -5.04 -24.06 -20.38
CA LEU A 266 -4.78 -22.82 -21.12
C LEU A 266 -3.49 -22.86 -21.95
N TYR A 267 -2.57 -23.78 -21.64
CA TYR A 267 -1.26 -23.81 -22.29
C TYR A 267 -1.38 -24.03 -23.80
N GLY A 268 -0.92 -23.04 -24.58
CA GLY A 268 -0.96 -23.10 -26.05
C GLY A 268 -2.34 -22.83 -26.67
N GLN A 269 -3.34 -22.47 -25.87
CA GLN A 269 -4.58 -21.93 -26.41
C GLN A 269 -4.35 -20.55 -27.01
N LYS A 270 -5.13 -20.21 -28.04
CA LYS A 270 -5.09 -18.89 -28.67
C LYS A 270 -5.39 -17.80 -27.63
N GLY A 271 -4.48 -16.83 -27.49
CA GLY A 271 -4.57 -15.78 -26.48
C GLY A 271 -3.84 -16.10 -25.16
N PHE A 272 -3.30 -17.31 -25.03
CA PHE A 272 -2.49 -17.78 -23.89
C PHE A 272 -1.12 -18.34 -24.33
N ASP A 273 -0.73 -18.07 -25.57
CA ASP A 273 0.46 -18.60 -26.24
C ASP A 273 1.69 -17.69 -26.12
N ALA A 274 1.54 -16.50 -25.52
CA ALA A 274 2.66 -15.60 -25.25
C ALA A 274 3.71 -16.25 -24.31
N PRO A 275 5.02 -16.01 -24.52
CA PRO A 275 6.07 -16.61 -23.69
C PRO A 275 5.91 -16.37 -22.18
N LEU A 276 5.43 -15.18 -21.79
CA LEU A 276 5.17 -14.85 -20.39
C LEU A 276 4.08 -15.76 -19.79
N MET A 277 2.98 -15.98 -20.52
CA MET A 277 1.89 -16.85 -20.09
C MET A 277 2.35 -18.31 -19.98
N GLN A 278 3.09 -18.81 -20.97
CA GLN A 278 3.64 -20.16 -20.95
C GLN A 278 4.56 -20.38 -19.74
N ARG A 279 5.41 -19.40 -19.42
CA ARG A 279 6.26 -19.43 -18.22
C ARG A 279 5.43 -19.44 -16.94
N ALA A 280 4.41 -18.59 -16.83
CA ALA A 280 3.54 -18.54 -15.65
C ALA A 280 2.83 -19.90 -15.41
N ILE A 281 2.26 -20.50 -16.46
CA ILE A 281 1.59 -21.81 -16.37
C ILE A 281 2.60 -22.90 -15.96
N LEU A 282 3.80 -22.93 -16.55
CA LEU A 282 4.84 -23.90 -16.19
C LEU A 282 5.31 -23.73 -14.74
N ARG A 283 5.54 -22.49 -14.30
CA ARG A 283 5.93 -22.16 -12.92
C ARG A 283 4.89 -22.63 -11.92
N TYR A 284 3.62 -22.40 -12.22
CA TYR A 284 2.49 -22.89 -11.43
C TYR A 284 2.48 -24.43 -11.38
N ALA A 285 2.53 -25.09 -12.55
CA ALA A 285 2.48 -26.55 -12.65
C ALA A 285 3.64 -27.25 -11.92
N LEU A 286 4.86 -26.70 -11.99
CA LEU A 286 6.05 -27.22 -11.29
C LEU A 286 6.05 -26.94 -9.78
N SER A 287 5.19 -26.04 -9.30
CA SER A 287 5.05 -25.73 -7.88
C SER A 287 3.91 -26.48 -7.20
N CYS A 288 2.98 -27.03 -7.99
CA CYS A 288 1.85 -27.80 -7.48
C CYS A 288 2.28 -29.15 -6.88
N PRO A 289 1.51 -29.70 -5.91
CA PRO A 289 1.59 -31.11 -5.56
C PRO A 289 1.38 -32.00 -6.81
N GLU A 290 2.12 -33.09 -6.93
CA GLU A 290 2.04 -33.97 -8.10
C GLU A 290 0.64 -34.60 -8.21
N THR A 291 0.02 -34.47 -9.39
CA THR A 291 -1.18 -35.21 -9.81
C THR A 291 -0.93 -35.93 -11.13
N PRO A 292 -1.71 -36.97 -11.49
CA PRO A 292 -1.57 -37.67 -12.77
C PRO A 292 -1.65 -36.74 -13.99
N GLU A 293 -2.54 -35.73 -13.94
CA GLU A 293 -2.72 -34.73 -15.00
C GLU A 293 -1.47 -33.85 -15.14
N LEU A 294 -0.92 -33.37 -14.02
CA LEU A 294 0.30 -32.56 -14.01
C LEU A 294 1.50 -33.36 -14.49
N LYS A 295 1.63 -34.62 -14.08
CA LYS A 295 2.72 -35.51 -14.51
C LYS A 295 2.70 -35.70 -16.03
N THR A 296 1.51 -35.88 -16.59
CA THR A 296 1.30 -36.00 -18.04
C THR A 296 1.66 -34.70 -18.73
N PHE A 297 1.12 -33.57 -18.27
CA PHE A 297 1.41 -32.24 -18.81
C PHE A 297 2.92 -31.94 -18.82
N LEU A 298 3.60 -32.10 -17.69
CA LEU A 298 5.04 -31.83 -17.55
C LEU A 298 5.91 -32.77 -18.39
N THR A 299 5.51 -34.04 -18.53
CA THR A 299 6.22 -35.00 -19.38
C THR A 299 6.14 -34.60 -20.85
N VAL A 300 4.97 -34.15 -21.31
CA VAL A 300 4.80 -33.62 -22.67
C VAL A 300 5.65 -32.36 -22.86
N ARG A 301 5.64 -31.44 -21.88
CA ARG A 301 6.41 -30.19 -21.97
C ARG A 301 7.92 -30.42 -21.97
N ARG A 302 8.45 -31.31 -21.12
CA ARG A 302 9.88 -31.68 -21.11
C ARG A 302 10.36 -32.31 -22.42
N LYS A 303 9.46 -32.96 -23.18
CA LYS A 303 9.78 -33.47 -24.52
C LYS A 303 9.71 -32.39 -25.60
N ALA A 304 8.73 -31.50 -25.52
CA ALA A 304 8.49 -30.47 -26.52
C ALA A 304 9.47 -29.30 -26.43
N ASP A 305 9.78 -28.86 -25.21
CA ASP A 305 10.68 -27.74 -24.93
C ASP A 305 11.45 -27.97 -23.62
N PRO A 306 12.51 -28.80 -23.66
CA PRO A 306 13.30 -29.13 -22.48
C PRO A 306 14.05 -27.92 -21.91
N GLU A 307 14.43 -26.96 -22.74
CA GLU A 307 15.19 -25.78 -22.29
C GLU A 307 14.31 -24.87 -21.46
N LEU A 308 13.11 -24.53 -21.92
CA LEU A 308 12.18 -23.69 -21.18
C LEU A 308 11.84 -24.31 -19.82
N VAL A 309 11.58 -25.62 -19.77
CA VAL A 309 11.27 -26.30 -18.50
C VAL A 309 12.46 -26.21 -17.53
N ARG A 310 13.68 -26.47 -18.01
CA ARG A 310 14.90 -26.37 -17.19
C ARG A 310 15.13 -24.97 -16.65
N GLU A 311 14.97 -23.94 -17.47
CA GLU A 311 15.10 -22.54 -17.02
C GLU A 311 14.08 -22.18 -15.94
N VAL A 312 12.82 -22.65 -16.10
CA VAL A 312 11.78 -22.43 -15.11
C VAL A 312 12.10 -23.15 -13.80
N GLU A 313 12.55 -24.41 -13.86
CA GLU A 313 12.97 -25.17 -12.68
C GLU A 313 14.15 -24.48 -11.95
N GLU A 314 15.13 -23.97 -12.69
CA GLU A 314 16.26 -23.23 -12.12
C GLU A 314 15.80 -21.93 -11.44
N GLY A 315 14.94 -21.15 -12.09
CA GLY A 315 14.37 -19.93 -11.52
C GLY A 315 13.60 -20.19 -10.22
N LEU A 316 12.77 -21.24 -10.19
CA LEU A 316 12.06 -21.65 -8.98
C LEU A 316 13.01 -22.11 -7.86
N ARG A 317 14.14 -22.72 -8.20
CA ARG A 317 15.16 -23.12 -7.22
C ARG A 317 15.83 -21.90 -6.57
N LEU A 318 16.15 -20.88 -7.37
CA LEU A 318 16.74 -19.64 -6.88
C LEU A 318 15.79 -18.90 -5.94
N GLU A 319 14.51 -18.80 -6.27
CA GLU A 319 13.47 -18.18 -5.41
C GLU A 319 13.32 -18.86 -4.05
N ARG A 320 13.55 -20.18 -3.97
CA ARG A 320 13.44 -20.93 -2.70
C ARG A 320 14.71 -20.82 -1.83
N GLY A 321 15.82 -20.40 -2.42
CA GLY A 321 17.11 -20.27 -1.74
C GLY A 321 17.42 -18.85 -1.25
N SER A 322 16.60 -17.86 -1.64
CA SER A 322 16.61 -16.47 -1.17
C SER A 322 15.64 -16.25 -0.02
#